data_AF-A0A4U0Z0U7-F1
#
_entry.id   AF-A0A4U0Z0U7-F1
#
_cell.length_a   1.000
_cell.length_b   1.000
_cell.length_c   1.000
_cell.angle_alpha   90.00
_cell.angle_beta   90.00
_cell.angle_gamma   90.00
#
_symmetry.space_group_name_H-M   'P 1'
#
loop_
_entity.id
_entity.type
_entity.pdbx_description
1 polymer ?
#
loop_
_entity_poly.entity_id
_entity_poly.type
_entity_poly.pdbx_seq_one_letter_code
_entity_poly.pdbx_strand_id
1 'polypeptide(L)'
;MARSVQEKVIAIIAEQAVLEPSDVTMNSTLEDLGIDSLGLVESIFAIEEAFDISVPFNANDPGSSAFDISSVAAIVAAVEGLVAARAA
;
A
#
# COMPACT_ATOMS: atom_id res chain seq x y z
N MET A 1 19.20 -5.18 7.91
CA MET A 1 18.28 -6.27 7.54
C MET A 1 17.43 -5.74 6.40
N ALA A 2 17.37 -6.46 5.26
CA ALA A 2 16.47 -6.07 4.18
C ALA A 2 15.04 -6.22 4.72
N ARG A 3 14.31 -5.11 4.85
CA ARG A 3 12.87 -5.18 5.14
C ARG A 3 12.21 -5.84 3.94
N SER A 4 11.38 -6.85 4.19
CA SER A 4 10.53 -7.44 3.16
C SER A 4 9.58 -6.39 2.58
N VAL A 5 9.05 -6.63 1.37
CA VAL A 5 8.03 -5.76 0.75
C VAL A 5 6.87 -5.58 1.72
N GLN A 6 6.39 -6.68 2.32
CA GLN A 6 5.37 -6.67 3.34
C GLN A 6 5.67 -5.72 4.50
N GLU A 7 6.82 -5.85 5.17
CA GLU A 7 7.18 -5.01 6.32
C GLU A 7 7.24 -3.52 5.96
N LYS A 8 7.71 -3.22 4.75
CA LYS A 8 7.84 -1.85 4.28
C LYS A 8 6.47 -1.25 3.93
N VAL A 9 5.58 -2.01 3.28
CA VAL A 9 4.19 -1.59 3.01
C VAL A 9 3.43 -1.38 4.31
N ILE A 10 3.52 -2.31 5.28
CA ILE A 10 2.89 -2.17 6.60
C ILE A 10 3.37 -0.91 7.30
N ALA A 11 4.68 -0.62 7.27
CA ALA A 11 5.23 0.58 7.89
C ALA A 11 4.70 1.87 7.24
N ILE A 12 4.54 1.90 5.92
CA ILE A 12 3.98 3.06 5.21
C ILE A 12 2.52 3.27 5.61
N ILE A 13 1.71 2.21 5.56
CA ILE A 13 0.29 2.26 5.93
C ILE A 13 0.13 2.71 7.39
N ALA A 14 0.94 2.17 8.31
CA ALA A 14 0.92 2.56 9.71
C ALA A 14 1.26 4.05 9.91
N GLU A 15 2.24 4.56 9.16
CA GLU A 15 2.62 5.99 9.22
C GLU A 15 1.49 6.89 8.73
N GLN A 16 0.81 6.52 7.64
CA GLN A 16 -0.33 7.27 7.10
C GLN A 16 -1.56 7.20 8.02
N ALA A 17 -1.77 6.06 8.69
CA ALA A 17 -2.84 5.88 9.67
C ALA A 17 -2.54 6.49 11.05
N VAL A 18 -1.30 6.96 11.29
CA VAL A 18 -0.81 7.40 12.61
C VAL A 18 -0.96 6.28 13.66
N LEU A 19 -0.65 5.05 13.27
CA LEU A 19 -0.70 3.83 14.07
C LEU A 19 0.70 3.21 14.24
N GLU A 20 0.84 2.26 15.16
CA GLU A 20 2.05 1.44 15.21
C GLU A 20 1.98 0.35 14.11
N PRO A 21 3.12 -0.06 13.52
CA PRO A 21 3.15 -1.16 12.55
C PRO A 21 2.56 -2.48 13.08
N SER A 22 2.54 -2.65 14.41
CA SER A 22 1.92 -3.79 15.09
C SER A 22 0.40 -3.76 15.09
N ASP A 23 -0.22 -2.60 14.92
CA ASP A 23 -1.68 -2.45 14.86
C ASP A 23 -2.23 -2.71 13.45
N VAL A 24 -1.36 -2.72 12.44
CA VAL A 24 -1.74 -2.96 11.04
C VAL A 24 -1.71 -4.46 10.75
N THR A 25 -2.88 -5.05 10.51
CA THR A 25 -3.00 -6.47 10.16
C THR A 25 -3.18 -6.66 8.66
N MET A 26 -2.77 -7.83 8.15
CA MET A 26 -2.95 -8.18 6.73
C MET A 26 -4.42 -8.24 6.29
N ASN A 27 -5.35 -8.39 7.23
CA ASN A 27 -6.79 -8.44 6.94
C ASN A 27 -7.48 -7.09 7.14
N SER A 28 -6.77 -6.10 7.68
CA SER A 28 -7.31 -4.76 7.84
C SER A 28 -7.55 -4.12 6.46
N THR A 29 -8.63 -3.35 6.38
CA THR A 29 -8.91 -2.48 5.24
C THR A 29 -8.34 -1.09 5.54
N LEU A 30 -8.12 -0.27 4.52
CA LEU A 30 -7.66 1.10 4.75
C LEU A 30 -8.67 1.91 5.57
N GLU A 31 -9.97 1.70 5.33
CA GLU A 31 -11.04 2.35 6.10
C GLU A 31 -11.03 1.92 7.59
N ASP A 32 -10.77 0.64 7.88
CA ASP A 32 -10.65 0.11 9.25
C ASP A 32 -9.46 0.72 10.01
N LEU A 33 -8.39 1.02 9.28
CA LEU A 33 -7.20 1.70 9.81
C LEU A 33 -7.38 3.22 9.92
N GLY A 34 -8.54 3.76 9.54
CA GLY A 34 -8.83 5.19 9.58
C GLY A 34 -8.18 6.00 8.44
N ILE A 35 -7.73 5.33 7.38
CA ILE A 35 -7.18 5.99 6.19
C ILE A 35 -8.35 6.43 5.30
N ASP A 36 -8.40 7.74 5.04
CA ASP A 36 -9.37 8.36 4.16
C ASP A 36 -8.86 8.40 2.70
N SER A 37 -9.63 9.02 1.80
CA SER A 37 -9.26 9.11 0.39
C SER A 37 -7.97 9.90 0.15
N LEU A 38 -7.65 10.90 0.99
CA LEU A 38 -6.38 11.61 0.91
C LEU A 38 -5.24 10.71 1.39
N GLY A 39 -5.37 10.10 2.57
CA GLY A 39 -4.36 9.19 3.10
C GLY A 39 -4.10 7.97 2.21
N LEU A 40 -5.10 7.51 1.44
CA LEU A 40 -4.91 6.49 0.41
C LEU A 40 -3.97 6.98 -0.69
N VAL A 41 -4.21 8.17 -1.25
CA VAL A 41 -3.35 8.74 -2.31
C VAL A 41 -1.93 8.94 -1.80
N GLU A 42 -1.76 9.43 -0.56
CA GLU A 42 -0.45 9.59 0.07
C GLU A 42 0.24 8.24 0.32
N SER A 43 -0.51 7.21 0.74
CA SER A 43 -0.01 5.84 0.90
C SER A 43 0.52 5.28 -0.42
N ILE A 44 -0.22 5.45 -1.52
CA ILE A 44 0.21 5.00 -2.85
C ILE A 44 1.49 5.71 -3.27
N PHE A 45 1.54 7.04 -3.12
CA PHE A 45 2.72 7.82 -3.48
C PHE A 45 3.96 7.40 -2.66
N ALA A 46 3.81 7.21 -1.35
CA ALA A 46 4.89 6.75 -0.48
C ALA A 46 5.36 5.33 -0.83
N ILE A 47 4.46 4.45 -1.28
CA ILE A 47 4.80 3.12 -1.80
C ILE A 47 5.58 3.24 -3.11
N GLU A 48 5.13 4.06 -4.06
CA GLU A 48 5.82 4.30 -5.32
C GLU A 48 7.25 4.80 -5.07
N GLU A 49 7.43 5.79 -4.20
CA GLU A 49 8.75 6.32 -3.84
C GLU A 49 9.62 5.29 -3.10
N ALA A 50 9.03 4.51 -2.19
CA ALA A 50 9.77 3.55 -1.38
C ALA A 50 10.35 2.39 -2.20
N PHE A 51 9.67 1.99 -3.28
CA PHE A 51 10.05 0.85 -4.11
C PHE A 51 10.52 1.26 -5.52
N ASP A 52 10.45 2.56 -5.84
CA ASP A 52 10.72 3.14 -7.16
C ASP A 52 9.89 2.43 -8.26
N ILE A 53 8.59 2.23 -7.99
CA ILE A 53 7.62 1.59 -8.90
C ILE A 53 6.52 2.59 -9.31
N SER A 54 5.74 2.25 -10.33
CA SER A 54 4.51 2.96 -10.67
C SER A 54 3.29 2.08 -10.40
N VAL A 55 2.35 2.61 -9.62
CA VAL A 55 1.10 1.95 -9.25
C VAL A 55 -0.01 2.45 -10.18
N PRO A 56 -0.71 1.56 -10.91
CA PRO A 56 -1.80 1.95 -11.81
C PRO A 56 -3.09 2.27 -11.03
N PHE A 57 -3.06 3.36 -10.26
CA PHE A 57 -4.16 3.83 -9.44
C PHE A 57 -4.72 5.17 -9.96
N ASN A 58 -6.04 5.26 -10.10
CA ASN A 58 -6.74 6.50 -10.42
C ASN A 58 -7.60 6.94 -9.23
N ALA A 59 -7.16 8.01 -8.54
CA ALA A 59 -7.88 8.57 -7.40
C ALA A 59 -9.30 9.07 -7.73
N ASN A 60 -9.57 9.41 -8.99
CA ASN A 60 -10.91 9.86 -9.43
C ASN A 60 -11.84 8.69 -9.73
N ASP A 61 -11.31 7.48 -9.93
CA ASP A 61 -12.08 6.29 -10.29
C ASP A 61 -11.48 5.03 -9.61
N PRO A 62 -11.54 4.95 -8.27
CA PRO A 62 -10.86 3.90 -7.50
C PRO A 62 -11.38 2.49 -7.84
N GLY A 63 -12.65 2.36 -8.27
CA GLY A 63 -13.25 1.07 -8.63
C GLY A 63 -12.79 0.47 -9.97
N SER A 64 -12.08 1.24 -10.79
CA SER A 64 -11.55 0.79 -12.10
C SER A 64 -10.04 0.54 -12.07
N SER A 65 -9.41 0.74 -10.90
CA SER A 65 -7.98 0.50 -10.76
C SER A 65 -7.67 -1.00 -10.80
N ALA A 66 -6.62 -1.37 -11.54
CA ALA A 66 -6.08 -2.73 -11.52
C ALA A 66 -5.33 -3.05 -10.22
N PHE A 67 -5.08 -2.02 -9.39
CA PHE A 67 -4.46 -2.12 -8.08
C PHE A 67 -5.52 -2.41 -7.02
N ASP A 68 -5.45 -3.59 -6.40
CA ASP A 68 -6.40 -4.03 -5.38
C ASP A 68 -6.08 -3.39 -4.02
N ILE A 69 -6.97 -2.50 -3.56
CA ILE A 69 -6.88 -1.80 -2.28
C ILE A 69 -7.85 -2.34 -1.22
N SER A 70 -8.45 -3.50 -1.45
CA SER A 70 -9.47 -4.07 -0.55
C SER A 70 -8.94 -4.43 0.83
N SER A 71 -7.65 -4.73 0.97
CA SER A 71 -7.00 -5.08 2.23
C SER A 71 -5.50 -4.82 2.16
N VAL A 72 -4.85 -4.73 3.33
CA VAL A 72 -3.38 -4.63 3.42
C VAL A 72 -2.72 -5.80 2.68
N ALA A 73 -3.25 -7.03 2.78
CA ALA A 73 -2.72 -8.18 2.06
C ALA A 73 -2.77 -8.01 0.54
N ALA A 74 -3.87 -7.48 0.01
CA ALA A 74 -4.02 -7.23 -1.42
C ALA A 74 -3.01 -6.18 -1.91
N ILE A 75 -2.84 -5.10 -1.15
CA ILE A 75 -1.85 -4.04 -1.45
C ILE A 75 -0.44 -4.64 -1.46
N VAL A 76 -0.06 -5.42 -0.43
CA VAL A 76 1.25 -6.07 -0.37
C VAL A 76 1.49 -6.95 -1.60
N ALA A 77 0.54 -7.81 -1.95
CA ALA A 77 0.67 -8.70 -3.10
C ALA A 77 0.79 -7.94 -4.42
N ALA A 78 0.03 -6.86 -4.59
CA ALA A 78 0.11 -6.00 -5.77
C ALA A 78 1.47 -5.30 -5.89
N VAL A 79 2.00 -4.78 -4.77
CA VAL A 79 3.33 -4.17 -4.72
C VAL A 79 4.44 -5.19 -5.01
N GLU A 80 4.35 -6.39 -4.43
CA GLU A 80 5.30 -7.48 -4.72
C GLU A 80 5.34 -7.82 -6.21
N GLY A 81 4.17 -7.89 -6.86
CA GLY A 81 4.07 -8.11 -8.29
C GLY A 81 4.73 -7.00 -9.11
N LEU A 82 4.52 -5.73 -8.75
CA LEU A 82 5.12 -4.58 -9.43
C LEU A 82 6.64 -4.52 -9.24
N VAL A 83 7.12 -4.78 -8.02
CA VAL A 83 8.56 -4.83 -7.72
C VAL A 83 9.23 -5.96 -8.50
N ALA A 84 8.62 -7.14 -8.55
CA ALA A 84 9.12 -8.27 -9.30
C ALA A 84 9.15 -7.99 -10.82
N ALA A 85 8.12 -7.33 -11.35
CA ALA A 85 8.06 -6.94 -12.76
C ALA A 85 9.09 -5.87 -13.13
N ARG A 86 9.41 -4.95 -12.22
CA ARG A 86 10.46 -3.93 -12.42
C ARG A 86 11.88 -4.52 -12.39
N ALA A 87 12.10 -5.56 -11.59
CA ALA A 87 13.41 -6.20 -11.44
C ALA A 87 13.74 -7.20 -12.57
N ALA A 88 12.80 -7.46 -13.48
CA ALA A 88 12.95 -8.35 -14.64
C ALA A 88 13.40 -7.57 -15.89
#